data_AF-A0A920RU64-F1
#
_entry.id   AF-A0A920RU64-F1
#
_cell.length_a   1.000
_cell.length_b   1.000
_cell.length_c   1.000
_cell.angle_alpha   90.00
_cell.angle_beta   90.00
_cell.angle_gamma   90.00
#
_symmetry.space_group_name_H-M   'P 1'
#
loop_
_entity.id
_entity.type
_entity.pdbx_description
1 polymer ?
#
loop_
_entity_poly.entity_id
_entity_poly.type
_entity_poly.pdbx_seq_one_letter_code
_entity_poly.pdbx_strand_id
1 'polypeptide(L)' 'MAIKRRIQPGDKLAGRHGNKGVISVIMPMEDMPYDENGEPVDIVLNPLGVPSRMNVGQVLETHLGWAAKS' A
#
# COMPACT_ATOMS: atom_id res chain seq x y z
N MET A 1 5.72 -19.68 -25.29
CA MET A 1 4.83 -18.51 -25.34
C MET A 1 5.06 -17.67 -24.09
N ALA A 2 5.30 -16.36 -24.23
CA ALA A 2 5.38 -15.45 -23.10
C ALA A 2 4.02 -14.74 -22.92
N ILE A 3 3.53 -14.67 -21.69
CA ILE A 3 2.23 -14.05 -21.35
C ILE A 3 2.47 -12.99 -20.28
N LYS A 4 2.03 -11.76 -20.53
CA LYS A 4 2.06 -10.67 -19.55
C LYS A 4 0.79 -10.71 -18.71
N ARG A 5 0.90 -11.00 -17.42
CA ARG A 5 -0.21 -10.99 -16.46
C ARG A 5 -0.34 -9.59 -15.84
N ARG A 6 -1.57 -9.10 -15.74
CA ARG A 6 -1.90 -7.88 -14.99
C ARG A 6 -2.25 -8.25 -13.55
N ILE A 7 -2.12 -7.27 -12.66
CA ILE A 7 -2.53 -7.42 -11.26
C ILE A 7 -4.06 -7.49 -11.17
N GLN A 8 -4.57 -8.29 -10.26
CA GLN A 8 -6.00 -8.51 -10.08
C GLN A 8 -6.36 -8.75 -8.61
N PRO A 9 -7.63 -8.52 -8.20
CA PRO A 9 -8.11 -8.93 -6.88
C PRO A 9 -7.83 -10.42 -6.63
N GLY A 10 -7.40 -10.75 -5.43
CA GLY A 10 -6.93 -12.11 -5.08
C GLY A 10 -5.43 -12.32 -5.23
N ASP A 11 -4.69 -11.43 -5.89
CA ASP A 11 -3.23 -11.51 -5.93
C ASP A 11 -2.64 -11.19 -4.55
N LYS A 12 -1.61 -11.96 -4.17
CA LYS A 12 -0.91 -11.80 -2.88
C LYS A 12 0.27 -10.85 -3.02
N LEU A 13 0.36 -9.88 -2.11
CA LEU A 13 1.45 -8.92 -2.00
C LEU A 13 2.11 -9.00 -0.61
N ALA A 14 3.36 -8.57 -0.53
CA ALA A 14 4.12 -8.49 0.71
C ALA A 14 5.02 -7.25 0.73
N GLY A 15 5.12 -6.61 1.88
CA GLY A 15 6.07 -5.52 2.12
C GLY A 15 7.39 -6.02 2.72
N ARG A 16 8.36 -5.11 2.83
CA ARG A 16 9.71 -5.39 3.34
C ARG A 16 9.74 -5.71 4.85
N HIS A 17 8.70 -5.32 5.57
CA HIS A 17 8.58 -5.45 7.03
C HIS A 17 7.70 -6.64 7.45
N GLY A 18 7.64 -7.68 6.61
CA GLY A 18 6.92 -8.92 6.90
C GLY A 18 5.40 -8.84 6.86
N ASN A 19 4.84 -7.67 6.53
CA ASN A 19 3.41 -7.49 6.28
C ASN A 19 3.02 -8.18 4.96
N LYS A 20 1.98 -9.02 5.00
CA LYS A 20 1.44 -9.74 3.84
C LYS A 20 -0.05 -9.44 3.72
N GLY A 21 -0.54 -9.36 2.49
CA GLY A 21 -1.95 -9.11 2.19
C GLY A 21 -2.36 -9.68 0.84
N VAL A 22 -3.67 -9.73 0.63
CA VAL A 22 -4.29 -10.08 -0.66
C VAL A 22 -5.07 -8.85 -1.11
N ILE A 23 -4.99 -8.50 -2.39
CA ILE A 23 -5.73 -7.37 -2.95
C ILE A 23 -7.24 -7.65 -2.84
N SER A 24 -7.96 -6.78 -2.12
CA SER A 24 -9.41 -6.91 -1.94
C SER A 24 -10.19 -6.38 -3.14
N VAL A 25 -9.86 -5.17 -3.60
CA VAL A 25 -10.56 -4.47 -4.68
C VAL A 25 -9.60 -3.50 -5.38
N ILE A 26 -9.85 -3.23 -6.66
CA ILE A 26 -9.20 -2.15 -7.42
C ILE A 26 -10.23 -1.03 -7.55
N MET A 27 -9.94 0.12 -6.93
CA MET A 27 -10.85 1.27 -6.91
C MET A 27 -10.57 2.22 -8.08
N PRO A 28 -11.60 2.92 -8.62
CA PRO A 28 -11.41 4.11 -9.45
C PRO A 28 -10.64 5.21 -8.70
N MET A 29 -9.94 6.09 -9.42
CA MET A 29 -9.11 7.14 -8.79
C MET A 29 -9.95 8.18 -8.05
N GLU A 30 -11.15 8.46 -8.56
CA GLU A 30 -12.11 9.40 -7.98
C GLU A 30 -12.64 8.98 -6.60
N ASP A 31 -12.59 7.67 -6.29
CA ASP A 31 -13.06 7.12 -5.02
C ASP A 31 -11.93 6.99 -3.98
N MET A 32 -10.68 7.27 -4.36
CA MET A 32 -9.53 7.14 -3.46
C MET A 32 -9.39 8.39 -2.56
N PRO A 33 -8.92 8.21 -1.31
CA PRO A 33 -8.55 9.34 -0.46
C PRO A 33 -7.49 10.22 -1.14
N TYR A 34 -7.61 11.53 -0.98
CA TYR A 34 -6.71 12.52 -1.58
C TYR A 34 -6.22 13.53 -0.53
N ASP A 35 -5.08 14.15 -0.82
CA ASP A 35 -4.49 15.21 0.01
C ASP A 35 -5.06 16.59 -0.31
N GLU A 36 -4.55 17.63 0.36
CA GLU A 36 -4.98 19.02 0.13
C GLU A 36 -4.69 19.55 -1.30
N ASN A 37 -3.77 18.90 -2.02
CA ASN A 37 -3.43 19.22 -3.41
C ASN A 37 -4.27 18.41 -4.41
N GLY A 38 -5.11 17.49 -3.93
CA GLY A 38 -5.92 16.60 -4.75
C GLY A 38 -5.16 15.39 -5.29
N GLU A 39 -3.97 15.06 -4.78
CA GLU A 39 -3.22 13.85 -5.17
C GLU A 39 -3.87 12.63 -4.48
N PRO A 40 -4.44 11.66 -5.24
CA PRO A 40 -5.01 10.45 -4.66
C PRO A 40 -3.92 9.48 -4.22
N VAL A 41 -4.17 8.72 -3.15
CA VAL A 41 -3.26 7.67 -2.69
C VAL A 41 -3.36 6.41 -3.55
N ASP A 42 -2.23 5.72 -3.79
CA ASP A 42 -2.22 4.49 -4.60
C ASP A 42 -2.71 3.25 -3.83
N ILE A 43 -2.40 3.15 -2.52
CA ILE A 43 -2.65 1.95 -1.70
C ILE A 43 -3.12 2.36 -0.30
N VAL A 44 -4.21 1.76 0.16
CA VAL A 44 -4.71 1.90 1.53
C VAL A 44 -4.41 0.62 2.33
N LEU A 45 -3.73 0.77 3.47
CA LEU A 45 -3.35 -0.33 4.36
C LEU A 45 -4.09 -0.22 5.71
N ASN A 46 -4.39 -1.37 6.32
CA ASN A 46 -5.01 -1.40 7.65
C ASN A 46 -3.96 -1.11 8.75
N PRO A 47 -4.15 -0.05 9.57
CA PRO A 47 -3.19 0.31 10.62
C PRO A 47 -3.11 -0.71 11.77
N LEU A 48 -4.16 -1.48 12.03
CA LEU A 48 -4.22 -2.43 13.15
C LEU A 48 -3.17 -3.54 13.05
N GLY A 49 -2.68 -3.81 11.83
CA GLY A 49 -1.65 -4.81 11.59
C GLY A 49 -0.28 -4.45 12.14
N VAL A 50 -0.01 -3.16 12.37
CA VAL A 50 1.27 -2.65 12.85
C VAL A 50 1.48 -2.90 14.35
N PRO A 51 0.62 -2.41 15.26
CA PRO A 51 0.80 -2.62 16.69
C PRO A 51 0.69 -4.09 17.08
N SER A 52 -0.20 -4.85 16.43
CA SER A 52 -0.37 -6.28 16.73
C SER A 52 0.88 -7.12 16.43
N ARG A 53 1.71 -6.72 15.45
CA ARG A 53 2.91 -7.45 15.03
C ARG A 53 4.21 -6.78 15.45
N MET A 54 4.13 -5.60 16.05
CA MET A 54 5.26 -4.77 16.46
C MET A 54 6.26 -4.48 15.32
N ASN A 55 5.78 -4.39 14.07
CA ASN A 55 6.64 -4.13 12.90
C ASN A 55 6.77 -2.62 12.59
N VAL A 56 7.12 -1.83 13.62
CA VAL A 56 7.18 -0.36 13.59
C VAL A 56 8.07 0.20 12.48
N GLY A 57 9.08 -0.55 12.04
CA GLY A 57 9.94 -0.17 10.92
C GLY A 57 9.20 0.20 9.63
N GLN A 58 8.02 -0.39 9.38
CA GLN A 58 7.17 -0.02 8.24
C GLN A 58 6.73 1.44 8.31
N VAL A 59 6.38 1.93 9.49
CA VAL A 59 5.94 3.32 9.68
C VAL A 59 7.12 4.27 9.48
N LEU A 60 8.28 3.93 10.05
CA LEU A 60 9.50 4.73 9.87
C LEU A 60 9.94 4.79 8.40
N GLU A 61 9.87 3.67 7.68
CA GLU A 61 10.11 3.60 6.24
C GLU A 61 9.19 4.55 5.47
N THR A 62 7.89 4.52 5.76
CA THR A 62 6.91 5.40 5.10
C THR A 62 7.20 6.88 5.35
N HIS A 63 7.55 7.28 6.58
CA HIS A 63 7.87 8.68 6.90
C HIS A 63 9.16 9.13 6.21
N LEU A 64 10.23 8.32 6.26
CA LEU A 64 11.49 8.64 5.58
C LEU A 64 11.31 8.68 4.06
N GLY A 65 10.49 7.79 3.49
CA GLY A 65 10.15 7.79 2.08
C GLY A 65 9.38 9.06 1.67
N TRP A 66 8.46 9.52 2.51
CA TRP A 66 7.73 10.77 2.26
C TRP A 66 8.68 11.98 2.28
N ALA A 67 9.55 12.08 3.29
CA ALA A 67 10.56 13.14 3.38
C ALA A 67 11.63 13.09 2.29
N ALA A 68 11.78 11.97 1.58
CA ALA A 68 12.70 11.85 0.44
C ALA A 68 12.03 12.14 -0.92
N LYS A 69 10.69 12.08 -0.99
CA LYS A 69 9.90 12.45 -2.18
C LYS A 69 9.74 13.98 -2.28
N SER A 70 9.80 14.69 -1.14
CA SER A 70 9.74 16.16 -1.05
C SER A 70 10.98 16.85 -1.61
#